data_AF-A0A661ZY33-F1
#
_entry.id   AF-A0A661ZY33-F1
#
_cell.length_a   1.000
_cell.length_b   1.000
_cell.length_c   1.000
_cell.angle_alpha   90.00
_cell.angle_beta   90.00
_cell.angle_gamma   90.00
#
_symmetry.space_group_name_H-M   'P 1'
#
loop_
_entity.id
_entity.type
_entity.pdbx_description
1 polymer ?
#
loop_
_entity_poly.entity_id
_entity_poly.type
_entity_poly.pdbx_seq_one_letter_code
_entity_poly.pdbx_strand_id
1 'polypeptide(L)'
;MPLSCYTLESFDFLGFTFRYDQSPFSKWGRFWNVFPKAKSQKKIRQKIKSKLKSIGHYPACKVVGELNPIIRGWMNYYKIDKVSYTQIAFKDLEDYLRNRLYRYYNRKSQRKSSL
;
A
#
# COMPACT_ATOMS: atom_id res chain seq x y z
N MET A 1 31.81 -12.65 -26.37
CA MET A 1 31.85 -11.56 -25.37
C MET A 1 30.42 -11.13 -25.08
N PRO A 2 29.86 -11.29 -23.87
CA PRO A 2 28.56 -10.71 -23.59
C PRO A 2 28.74 -9.23 -23.29
N LEU A 3 27.99 -8.40 -24.01
CA LEU A 3 27.80 -6.99 -23.72
C LEU A 3 27.16 -6.87 -22.33
N SER A 4 27.89 -6.33 -21.36
CA SER A 4 27.33 -5.86 -20.09
C SER A 4 26.54 -4.58 -20.38
N CYS A 5 25.32 -4.74 -20.89
CA CYS A 5 24.40 -3.64 -21.13
C CYS A 5 23.76 -3.26 -19.79
N TYR A 6 24.03 -2.04 -19.33
CA TYR A 6 23.43 -1.34 -18.19
C TYR A 6 22.08 -1.93 -17.76
N THR A 7 22.03 -2.53 -16.57
CA THR A 7 20.78 -2.82 -15.88
C THR A 7 19.97 -1.52 -15.85
N LEU A 8 18.77 -1.53 -16.43
CA LEU A 8 17.81 -0.43 -16.26
C LEU A 8 17.35 -0.46 -14.79
N GLU A 9 18.20 0.07 -13.92
CA GLU A 9 18.00 0.04 -12.47
C GLU A 9 16.83 0.92 -12.09
N SER A 10 15.93 0.37 -11.27
CA SER A 10 14.90 1.18 -10.63
C SER A 10 15.56 2.12 -9.62
N PHE A 11 15.07 3.36 -9.53
CA PHE A 11 15.52 4.29 -8.49
C PHE A 11 14.37 4.76 -7.61
N ASP A 12 14.71 5.13 -6.37
CA ASP A 12 13.75 5.58 -5.37
C ASP A 12 13.88 7.10 -5.14
N PHE A 13 12.76 7.83 -5.26
CA PHE A 13 12.71 9.27 -4.97
C PHE A 13 11.38 9.67 -4.35
N LEU A 14 11.40 10.51 -3.30
CA LEU A 14 10.22 11.00 -2.57
C LEU A 14 9.19 9.93 -2.14
N GLY A 15 9.66 8.69 -1.95
CA GLY A 15 8.79 7.58 -1.56
C GLY A 15 8.15 6.84 -2.73
N PHE A 16 8.50 7.16 -3.96
CA PHE A 16 8.17 6.41 -5.17
C PHE A 16 9.36 5.59 -5.62
N THR A 17 9.08 4.50 -6.32
CA THR A 17 10.02 3.74 -7.13
C THR A 17 9.70 4.00 -8.59
N PHE A 18 10.70 4.38 -9.36
CA PHE A 18 10.63 4.58 -10.80
C PHE A 18 11.32 3.40 -11.47
N ARG A 19 10.59 2.67 -12.31
CA ARG A 19 11.10 1.47 -12.99
C ARG A 19 10.69 1.48 -14.46
N TYR A 20 11.60 1.11 -15.35
CA TYR A 20 11.30 1.07 -16.78
C TYR A 20 10.90 -0.36 -17.21
N ASP A 21 9.59 -0.61 -17.17
CA ASP A 21 9.01 -1.94 -17.35
C ASP A 21 8.69 -2.27 -18.80
N GLN A 22 8.69 -3.57 -19.11
CA GLN A 22 8.16 -4.08 -20.37
C GLN A 22 6.64 -4.03 -20.35
N SER A 23 6.03 -3.56 -21.45
CA SER A 23 4.59 -3.56 -21.62
C SER A 23 4.05 -5.00 -21.71
N PRO A 24 2.98 -5.34 -20.98
CA PRO A 24 2.31 -6.62 -21.16
C PRO A 24 1.56 -6.72 -22.49
N PHE A 25 1.29 -5.59 -23.16
CA PHE A 25 0.52 -5.52 -24.41
C PHE A 25 1.40 -5.48 -25.67
N SER A 26 2.71 -5.34 -25.53
CA SER A 26 3.62 -5.28 -26.67
C SER A 26 4.99 -5.85 -26.32
N LYS A 27 5.48 -6.75 -27.17
CA LYS A 27 6.81 -7.35 -27.05
C LYS A 27 7.95 -6.33 -27.14
N TRP A 28 7.69 -5.17 -27.73
CA TRP A 28 8.68 -4.10 -27.93
C TRP A 28 8.34 -2.80 -27.18
N GLY A 29 7.12 -2.69 -26.62
CA GLY A 29 6.68 -1.51 -25.89
C GLY A 29 7.24 -1.50 -24.46
N ARG A 30 7.78 -0.36 -24.02
CA ARG A 30 8.23 -0.15 -22.64
C ARG A 30 7.57 1.09 -22.07
N PHE A 31 7.44 1.16 -20.76
CA PHE A 31 6.82 2.30 -20.10
C PHE A 31 7.45 2.56 -18.73
N TRP A 32 7.32 3.80 -18.26
CA TRP A 32 7.71 4.17 -16.90
C TRP A 32 6.64 3.74 -15.91
N ASN A 33 6.99 2.81 -15.05
CA ASN A 33 6.17 2.40 -13.92
C ASN A 33 6.59 3.18 -12.67
N VAL A 34 5.73 4.07 -12.20
CA VAL A 34 5.92 4.89 -11.00
C VAL A 34 4.95 4.42 -9.92
N PHE A 35 5.46 3.90 -8.81
CA PHE A 35 4.61 3.32 -7.77
C PHE A 35 5.16 3.56 -6.36
N PRO A 36 4.34 3.42 -5.31
CA PRO A 36 4.80 3.62 -3.93
C PRO A 36 5.90 2.62 -3.58
N LYS A 37 7.06 3.11 -3.11
CA LYS A 37 8.18 2.24 -2.76
C LYS A 37 7.83 1.28 -1.63
N ALA A 38 8.45 0.10 -1.62
CA ALA A 38 8.16 -0.96 -0.66
C ALA A 38 8.28 -0.48 0.81
N LYS A 39 9.28 0.36 1.12
CA LYS A 39 9.48 0.95 2.45
C LYS A 39 8.31 1.86 2.87
N SER A 40 7.73 2.61 1.94
CA SER A 40 6.57 3.48 2.22
C SER A 40 5.30 2.68 2.46
N GLN A 41 5.08 1.61 1.69
CA GLN A 41 3.97 0.69 1.91
C GLN A 41 4.08 -0.01 3.28
N LYS A 42 5.29 -0.42 3.68
CA LYS A 42 5.55 -0.97 5.02
C LYS A 42 5.23 0.05 6.11
N LYS A 43 5.60 1.33 5.92
CA LYS A 43 5.38 2.40 6.88
C LYS A 43 3.89 2.68 7.13
N ILE A 44 3.05 2.70 6.09
CA ILE A 44 1.60 2.89 6.27
C ILE A 44 0.97 1.72 7.04
N ARG A 45 1.35 0.47 6.72
CA ARG A 45 0.90 -0.72 7.46
C ARG A 45 1.32 -0.67 8.94
N GLN A 46 2.55 -0.23 9.22
CA GLN A 46 3.01 -0.02 10.59
C GLN A 46 2.22 1.07 11.32
N LYS A 47 1.94 2.20 10.67
CA LYS A 47 1.13 3.29 11.24
C LYS A 47 -0.27 2.80 11.61
N ILE A 48 -0.93 2.07 10.72
CA ILE A 48 -2.24 1.44 10.97
C ILE A 48 -2.16 0.46 12.14
N LYS A 49 -1.17 -0.43 12.15
CA LYS A 49 -0.94 -1.41 13.24
C LYS A 49 -0.83 -0.71 14.59
N SER A 50 0.01 0.32 14.67
CA SER A 50 0.25 1.06 15.91
C SER A 50 -1.00 1.81 16.35
N LYS A 51 -1.72 2.45 15.41
CA LYS A 51 -2.96 3.15 15.73
C LYS A 51 -3.99 2.18 16.31
N LEU A 52 -4.25 1.06 15.63
CA LEU A 52 -5.16 0.01 16.13
C LEU A 52 -4.76 -0.53 17.51
N LYS A 53 -3.46 -0.65 17.80
CA LYS A 53 -2.98 -1.06 19.13
C LYS A 53 -3.35 -0.05 20.20
N SER A 54 -3.24 1.25 19.92
CA SER A 54 -3.57 2.32 20.88
C SER A 54 -5.07 2.48 21.12
N ILE A 55 -5.91 2.22 20.11
CA ILE A 55 -7.36 2.41 20.18
C ILE A 55 -8.13 1.11 20.43
N GLY A 56 -7.51 0.16 21.14
CA GLY A 56 -8.08 -1.16 21.41
C GLY A 56 -9.50 -1.14 22.00
N HIS A 57 -9.85 -0.11 22.76
CA HIS A 57 -11.15 0.05 23.43
C HIS A 57 -12.20 0.78 22.58
N TYR A 58 -11.85 1.38 21.44
CA TYR A 58 -12.78 2.21 20.67
C TYR A 58 -13.93 1.38 20.04
N PRO A 59 -15.15 1.95 19.94
CA PRO A 59 -16.23 1.38 19.14
C PRO A 59 -15.90 1.49 17.64
N ALA A 60 -16.53 0.66 16.81
CA ALA A 60 -16.20 0.53 15.39
C ALA A 60 -16.24 1.87 14.62
N CYS A 61 -17.27 2.70 14.86
CA CYS A 61 -17.38 4.02 14.24
C CYS A 61 -16.16 4.92 14.53
N LYS A 62 -15.68 4.95 15.77
CA LYS A 62 -14.47 5.71 16.12
C LYS A 62 -13.22 5.10 15.48
N VAL A 63 -13.10 3.77 15.39
CA VAL A 63 -11.98 3.13 14.67
C VAL A 63 -11.94 3.57 13.20
N VAL A 64 -13.08 3.63 12.53
CA VAL A 64 -13.19 4.12 11.15
C VAL A 64 -12.77 5.58 11.06
N GLY A 65 -13.24 6.43 11.98
CA GLY A 65 -12.86 7.84 12.06
C GLY A 65 -11.35 8.06 12.22
N GLU A 66 -10.67 7.18 12.96
CA GLU A 66 -9.22 7.25 13.16
C GLU A 66 -8.40 6.73 11.97
N LEU A 67 -8.87 5.67 11.30
CA LEU A 67 -8.13 5.04 10.20
C LEU A 67 -8.32 5.78 8.86
N ASN A 68 -9.52 6.28 8.59
CA ASN A 68 -9.85 6.89 7.30
C ASN A 68 -8.93 8.04 6.92
N PRO A 69 -8.63 9.04 7.78
CA PRO A 69 -7.72 10.12 7.42
C PRO A 69 -6.30 9.63 7.10
N ILE A 70 -5.82 8.62 7.80
CA ILE A 70 -4.49 8.03 7.59
C ILE A 70 -4.42 7.36 6.21
N ILE A 71 -5.43 6.54 5.88
CA ILE A 71 -5.51 5.81 4.63
C ILE A 71 -5.73 6.78 3.46
N ARG A 72 -6.71 7.69 3.58
CA ARG A 72 -7.02 8.70 2.55
C ARG A 72 -5.83 9.60 2.25
N GLY A 73 -5.15 10.11 3.29
CA GLY A 73 -3.96 10.94 3.10
C GLY A 73 -2.85 10.20 2.36
N TRP A 74 -2.62 8.93 2.69
CA TRP A 74 -1.64 8.10 1.99
C TRP A 74 -2.03 7.83 0.53
N MET A 75 -3.29 7.48 0.27
CA MET A 75 -3.80 7.28 -1.09
C MET A 75 -3.72 8.55 -1.93
N ASN A 76 -4.09 9.70 -1.37
CA ASN A 76 -4.04 10.99 -2.07
C ASN A 76 -2.61 11.40 -2.42
N TYR A 77 -1.64 11.17 -1.53
CA TYR A 77 -0.24 11.47 -1.80
C TYR A 77 0.32 10.64 -2.96
N TYR A 78 -0.03 9.35 -3.00
CA TYR A 78 0.53 8.42 -3.98
C TYR A 78 -0.23 8.39 -5.31
N LYS A 79 -1.49 8.83 -5.33
CA LYS A 79 -2.31 8.88 -6.55
C LYS A 79 -2.02 10.16 -7.32
N ILE A 80 -1.20 10.03 -8.35
CA ILE A 80 -0.92 11.06 -9.36
C ILE A 80 -1.57 10.60 -10.66
N ASP A 81 -2.54 11.37 -11.15
CA ASP A 81 -3.30 11.02 -12.35
C ASP A 81 -2.36 10.80 -13.55
N LYS A 82 -2.60 9.73 -14.30
CA LYS A 82 -1.80 9.29 -15.48
C LYS A 82 -0.32 8.99 -15.25
N VAL A 83 0.22 9.21 -14.05
CA VAL A 83 1.65 9.01 -13.74
C VAL A 83 1.87 7.80 -12.86
N SER A 84 1.12 7.69 -11.76
CA SER A 84 1.35 6.65 -10.77
C SER A 84 0.48 5.41 -10.99
N TYR A 85 1.09 4.23 -10.86
CA TYR A 85 0.40 2.93 -10.89
C TYR A 85 0.24 2.41 -9.46
N THR A 86 -0.88 2.75 -8.83
CA THR A 86 -1.13 2.47 -7.41
C THR A 86 -2.05 1.29 -7.16
N GLN A 87 -2.64 0.70 -8.20
CA GLN A 87 -3.70 -0.31 -8.07
C GLN A 87 -3.24 -1.51 -7.22
N ILE A 88 -2.05 -2.05 -7.52
CA ILE A 88 -1.45 -3.16 -6.78
C ILE A 88 -1.18 -2.75 -5.32
N ALA A 89 -0.55 -1.60 -5.10
CA ALA A 89 -0.21 -1.14 -3.75
C ALA A 89 -1.46 -0.85 -2.90
N PHE A 90 -2.56 -0.39 -3.51
CA PHE A 90 -3.83 -0.13 -2.84
C PHE A 90 -4.53 -1.44 -2.50
N LYS A 91 -4.51 -2.42 -3.41
CA LYS A 91 -5.02 -3.77 -3.17
C LYS A 91 -4.29 -4.46 -2.02
N ASP A 92 -2.97 -4.38 -1.98
CA ASP A 92 -2.15 -4.92 -0.89
C ASP A 92 -2.48 -4.27 0.46
N LEU A 93 -2.73 -2.95 0.46
CA LEU A 93 -3.13 -2.23 1.66
C LEU A 93 -4.53 -2.66 2.13
N GLU A 94 -5.47 -2.84 1.21
CA GLU A 94 -6.82 -3.33 1.49
C GLU A 94 -6.79 -4.76 2.08
N ASP A 95 -6.04 -5.66 1.47
CA ASP A 95 -5.88 -7.04 1.95
C ASP A 95 -5.24 -7.08 3.35
N TYR A 96 -4.24 -6.22 3.58
CA TYR A 96 -3.68 -6.02 4.91
C TYR A 96 -4.72 -5.52 5.91
N LEU A 97 -5.50 -4.50 5.54
CA LEU A 97 -6.53 -3.91 6.39
C LEU A 97 -7.59 -4.93 6.77
N ARG A 98 -8.13 -5.67 5.81
CA ARG A 98 -9.13 -6.74 6.04
C ARG A 98 -8.63 -7.74 7.06
N ASN A 99 -7.45 -8.32 6.81
CA ASN A 99 -6.84 -9.30 7.72
C ASN A 99 -6.56 -8.72 9.11
N ARG A 100 -6.13 -7.46 9.16
CA ARG A 100 -5.79 -6.80 10.42
C ARG A 100 -7.02 -6.48 11.25
N LEU A 101 -8.09 -5.98 10.63
CA LEU A 101 -9.36 -5.67 11.28
C LEU A 101 -10.06 -6.94 11.75
N TYR A 102 -10.07 -8.00 10.93
CA TYR A 102 -10.57 -9.32 11.34
C TYR A 102 -9.90 -9.80 12.63
N ARG A 103 -8.56 -9.75 12.68
CA ARG A 103 -7.80 -10.12 13.90
C ARG A 103 -8.02 -9.17 15.07
N TYR A 104 -8.25 -7.88 14.80
CA TYR A 104 -8.52 -6.89 15.84
C TYR A 104 -9.85 -7.15 16.53
N TYR A 105 -10.93 -7.35 15.76
CA TYR A 105 -12.27 -7.59 16.31
C TYR A 105 -12.42 -8.98 16.94
N ASN A 106 -11.80 -10.01 16.36
CA ASN A 106 -11.80 -11.35 16.97
C ASN A 106 -11.11 -11.40 18.35
N ARG A 107 -10.20 -10.47 18.66
CA ARG A 107 -9.62 -10.38 20.01
C ARG A 107 -10.50 -9.65 21.02
N LYS A 108 -11.40 -8.79 20.54
CA LYS A 108 -12.33 -8.02 21.40
C LYS A 108 -13.57 -8.82 21.74
N SER A 109 -13.98 -9.71 20.84
CA SER A 109 -15.23 -10.43 20.97
C SER A 109 -15.04 -11.77 21.66
N GLN A 110 -15.95 -12.11 22.58
CA GLN A 110 -16.09 -13.44 23.17
C GLN A 110 -16.72 -14.46 22.18
N ARG A 111 -17.16 -13.99 21.00
CA ARG A 111 -17.71 -14.78 19.88
C ARG A 111 -17.01 -14.36 18.57
N LYS A 112 -17.03 -15.17 17.50
CA LYS A 112 -16.37 -14.79 16.23
C LYS A 112 -16.97 -13.50 15.64
N SER A 113 -16.12 -12.63 15.11
CA SER A 113 -16.52 -11.42 14.35
C SER A 113 -17.27 -11.84 13.08
N SER A 114 -18.47 -11.28 12.86
CA SER A 114 -19.26 -11.45 11.62
C SER A 114 -19.03 -10.33 10.59
N LEU A 115 -18.15 -9.38 10.91
CA LEU A 115 -17.65 -8.33 10.00
C LEU A 115 -16.54 -8.85 9.10
#